data_AF-A0A1G3MNW5-F1
#
_entry.id   AF-A0A1G3MNW5-F1
#
_cell.length_a   1.000
_cell.length_b   1.000
_cell.length_c   1.000
_cell.angle_alpha   90.00
_cell.angle_beta   90.00
_cell.angle_gamma   90.00
#
_symmetry.space_group_name_H-M   'P 1'
#
loop_
_entity.id
_entity.type
_entity.pdbx_description
1 polymer ?
#
loop_
_entity_poly.entity_id
_entity_poly.type
_entity_poly.pdbx_seq_one_letter_code
_entity_poly.pdbx_strand_id
1 'polypeptide(L)'
;MTLWADADSLPPGVRELCARRGGRSLRPGGAELIEVVFVAARPVPLPAGGQCRLIRVDEALPDGLAQTDLDGKPAASSGADAADDYIMAHSTAGDILVTRDIPLAARAIANGLQAINDRGDIWSADSVRQRLSMRDRMAELRAAGLAAMPQHGAFGRKELTAFANALDKVLAQRAKAAG
;
A
#
# COMPACT_ATOMS: atom_id res chain seq x y z
N MET A 1 14.41 -2.55 4.95
CA MET A 1 13.02 -2.05 5.06
C MET A 1 12.16 -2.63 3.96
N THR A 2 10.84 -2.65 4.14
CA THR A 2 9.89 -3.19 3.16
C THR A 2 8.94 -2.12 2.63
N LEU A 3 8.73 -2.12 1.32
CA LEU A 3 7.70 -1.35 0.61
C LEU A 3 6.52 -2.28 0.34
N TRP A 4 5.46 -2.10 1.11
CA TRP A 4 4.19 -2.79 1.00
C TRP A 4 3.29 -2.09 -0.02
N ALA A 5 2.67 -2.86 -0.91
CA ALA A 5 1.74 -2.34 -1.91
C ALA A 5 0.44 -3.16 -1.88
N ASP A 6 -0.67 -2.49 -1.56
CA ASP A 6 -2.02 -3.02 -1.74
C ASP A 6 -2.31 -3.08 -3.26
N ALA A 7 -2.00 -4.20 -3.88
CA ALA A 7 -1.92 -4.29 -5.33
C ALA A 7 -3.29 -4.27 -6.01
N ASP A 8 -4.35 -4.61 -5.29
CA ASP A 8 -5.74 -4.57 -5.77
C ASP A 8 -6.23 -3.16 -6.05
N SER A 9 -5.77 -2.20 -5.24
CA SER A 9 -6.12 -0.81 -5.47
C SER A 9 -5.23 -0.17 -6.53
N LEU A 10 -4.00 -0.61 -6.77
CA LEU A 10 -3.04 0.21 -7.52
C LEU A 10 -3.11 0.09 -9.06
N PRO A 11 -3.07 1.24 -9.78
CA PRO A 11 -2.93 1.24 -11.23
C PRO A 11 -1.66 0.51 -11.71
N PRO A 12 -1.65 -0.09 -12.92
CA PRO A 12 -0.48 -0.84 -13.43
C PRO A 12 0.84 -0.05 -13.38
N GLY A 13 0.82 1.23 -13.78
CA GLY A 13 2.02 2.07 -13.78
C GLY A 13 2.58 2.32 -12.37
N VAL A 14 1.72 2.41 -11.35
CA VAL A 14 2.15 2.57 -9.96
C VAL A 14 2.81 1.28 -9.47
N ARG A 15 2.23 0.12 -9.81
CA ARG A 15 2.83 -1.19 -9.49
C ARG A 15 4.18 -1.36 -10.18
N GLU A 16 4.32 -0.92 -11.43
CA GLU A 16 5.60 -0.92 -12.14
C GLU A 16 6.67 -0.06 -11.45
N LEU A 17 6.31 1.16 -11.05
CA LEU A 17 7.23 2.05 -10.33
C LEU A 17 7.65 1.51 -8.97
N CYS A 18 6.74 0.86 -8.23
CA CYS A 18 7.08 0.15 -7.00
C CYS A 18 8.06 -0.99 -7.28
N ALA A 19 7.77 -1.84 -8.27
CA ALA A 19 8.58 -3.01 -8.57
C ALA A 19 10.02 -2.67 -8.96
N ARG A 20 10.23 -1.55 -9.66
CA ARG A 20 11.57 -1.04 -10.03
C ARG A 20 12.47 -0.72 -8.83
N ARG A 21 11.91 -0.59 -7.62
CA ARG A 21 12.66 -0.36 -6.37
C ARG A 21 13.16 -1.64 -5.73
N GLY A 22 12.54 -2.78 -6.04
CA GLY A 22 12.93 -4.07 -5.48
C GLY A 22 14.40 -4.39 -5.75
N GLY A 23 15.15 -4.72 -4.70
CA GLY A 23 16.57 -5.06 -4.79
C GLY A 23 17.50 -3.86 -5.00
N ARG A 24 16.99 -2.64 -5.02
CA ARG A 24 17.83 -1.43 -4.97
C ARG A 24 18.28 -1.20 -3.53
N SER A 25 19.51 -0.74 -3.35
CA SER A 25 19.95 -0.30 -2.03
C SER A 25 19.24 0.98 -1.63
N LEU A 26 18.83 1.06 -0.36
CA LEU A 26 18.22 2.26 0.22
C LEU A 26 19.23 3.43 0.26
N ARG A 27 20.52 3.12 0.42
CA ARG A 27 21.61 4.10 0.43
C ARG A 27 22.60 3.80 -0.68
N PRO A 28 23.19 4.81 -1.33
CA PRO A 28 24.29 4.58 -2.27
C PRO A 28 25.41 3.77 -1.59
N GLY A 29 25.72 2.58 -2.11
CA GLY A 29 26.73 1.67 -1.55
C GLY A 29 26.33 0.91 -0.28
N GLY A 30 25.10 1.03 0.21
CA GLY A 30 24.61 0.28 1.37
C GLY A 30 24.25 -1.17 1.02
N ALA A 31 24.38 -2.07 2.00
CA ALA A 31 23.95 -3.48 1.83
C ALA A 31 22.43 -3.69 2.04
N GLU A 32 21.74 -2.73 2.66
CA GLU A 32 20.30 -2.83 2.91
C GLU A 32 19.50 -2.62 1.63
N LEU A 33 18.86 -3.69 1.16
CA LEU A 33 18.02 -3.67 -0.02
C LEU A 33 16.57 -3.33 0.33
N ILE A 34 15.91 -2.64 -0.60
CA ILE A 34 14.48 -2.40 -0.54
C ILE A 34 13.77 -3.69 -0.97
N GLU A 35 13.06 -4.31 -0.04
CA GLU A 35 12.12 -5.37 -0.37
C GLU A 35 10.81 -4.75 -0.85
N VAL A 36 10.24 -5.26 -1.94
CA VAL A 36 8.93 -4.83 -2.43
C VAL A 36 7.97 -6.01 -2.35
N VAL A 37 6.90 -5.85 -1.56
CA VAL A 37 5.88 -6.88 -1.35
C VAL A 37 4.53 -6.37 -1.83
N PHE A 38 4.03 -6.99 -2.89
CA PHE A 38 2.67 -6.79 -3.36
C PHE A 38 1.75 -7.76 -2.63
N VAL A 39 0.64 -7.26 -2.10
CA VAL A 39 -0.41 -8.08 -1.48
C VAL A 39 -1.68 -7.90 -2.29
N ALA A 40 -2.32 -9.00 -2.68
CA ALA A 40 -3.56 -8.97 -3.44
C ALA A 40 -4.52 -10.08 -3.00
N ALA A 41 -5.80 -9.74 -2.92
CA ALA A 41 -6.94 -10.66 -2.80
C ALA A 41 -7.45 -11.16 -4.15
N ARG A 42 -6.97 -10.60 -5.29
CA ARG A 42 -7.39 -11.02 -6.64
C ARG A 42 -6.19 -11.23 -7.58
N PRO A 43 -6.38 -11.91 -8.72
CA PRO A 43 -5.35 -12.00 -9.74
C PRO A 43 -4.98 -10.61 -10.26
N VAL A 44 -3.76 -10.16 -9.95
CA VAL A 44 -3.23 -8.87 -10.36
C VAL A 44 -1.96 -9.09 -11.19
N PRO A 45 -1.89 -8.58 -12.44
CA PRO A 45 -0.74 -8.84 -13.32
C PRO A 45 0.47 -8.02 -12.87
N LEU A 46 1.41 -8.63 -12.16
CA LEU A 46 2.61 -7.93 -11.70
C LEU A 46 3.62 -7.71 -12.84
N PRO A 47 4.36 -6.58 -12.81
CA PRO A 47 5.43 -6.32 -13.77
C PRO A 47 6.51 -7.41 -13.70
N ALA A 48 6.99 -7.85 -14.86
CA ALA A 48 8.08 -8.81 -14.96
C ALA A 48 9.43 -8.15 -14.62
N GLY A 49 10.29 -8.83 -13.86
CA GLY A 49 11.72 -8.47 -13.76
C GLY A 49 12.15 -7.56 -12.59
N GLY A 50 11.41 -7.50 -11.48
CA GLY A 50 11.87 -6.90 -10.22
C GLY A 50 12.11 -7.95 -9.13
N GLN A 51 13.03 -7.69 -8.19
CA GLN A 51 13.10 -8.46 -6.94
C GLN A 51 11.90 -8.07 -6.07
N CYS A 52 10.74 -8.64 -6.38
CA CYS A 52 9.47 -8.34 -5.72
C CYS A 52 8.77 -9.65 -5.36
N ARG A 53 8.11 -9.66 -4.21
CA ARG A 53 7.31 -10.78 -3.73
C ARG A 53 5.83 -10.47 -3.96
N LEU A 54 5.06 -11.47 -4.38
CA LEU A 54 3.60 -11.41 -4.41
C LEU A 54 3.07 -12.31 -3.30
N ILE A 55 2.25 -11.74 -2.43
CA ILE A 55 1.39 -12.47 -1.51
C ILE A 55 -0.02 -12.44 -2.09
N ARG A 56 -0.57 -13.62 -2.31
CA ARG A 56 -1.99 -13.77 -2.56
C ARG A 56 -2.66 -14.14 -1.25
N VAL A 57 -3.56 -13.27 -0.80
CA VAL A 57 -4.46 -13.56 0.29
C VAL A 57 -5.76 -14.07 -0.32
N ASP A 58 -6.39 -15.07 0.29
CA ASP A 58 -7.69 -15.58 -0.14
C ASP A 58 -7.72 -16.40 -1.46
N GLU A 59 -6.77 -17.31 -1.62
CA GLU A 59 -7.10 -18.56 -2.32
C GLU A 59 -7.75 -19.47 -1.28
N ALA A 60 -9.08 -19.63 -1.34
CA ALA A 60 -9.74 -20.69 -0.59
C ALA A 60 -9.05 -22.01 -0.97
N LEU A 61 -8.20 -22.53 -0.08
CA LEU A 61 -7.73 -23.90 -0.20
C LEU A 61 -8.99 -24.78 -0.17
N PRO A 62 -9.11 -25.79 -1.05
CA PRO A 62 -10.07 -26.85 -0.79
C PRO A 62 -9.77 -27.40 0.63
N ASP A 63 -10.82 -27.48 1.45
CA ASP A 63 -10.84 -28.15 2.77
C ASP A 63 -10.31 -27.41 4.02
N GLY A 64 -10.58 -26.11 4.18
CA GLY A 64 -10.75 -25.52 5.52
C GLY A 64 -9.53 -25.54 6.45
N LEU A 65 -8.33 -25.66 5.91
CA LEU A 65 -7.08 -25.53 6.67
C LEU A 65 -6.86 -24.05 7.02
N ALA A 66 -6.58 -23.77 8.30
CA ALA A 66 -6.16 -22.44 8.74
C ALA A 66 -4.91 -22.03 7.95
N GLN A 67 -5.00 -20.95 7.18
CA GLN A 67 -3.90 -20.44 6.37
C GLN A 67 -2.74 -20.03 7.29
N THR A 68 -1.55 -20.56 7.00
CA THR A 68 -0.27 -20.03 7.50
C THR A 68 0.50 -19.43 6.34
N ASP A 69 1.09 -18.25 6.52
CA ASP A 69 2.03 -17.71 5.53
C ASP A 69 3.30 -18.59 5.42
N LEU A 70 4.20 -18.25 4.48
CA LEU A 70 5.47 -18.98 4.28
C LEU A 70 6.38 -18.98 5.53
N ASP A 71 6.09 -18.12 6.51
CA ASP A 71 6.82 -17.94 7.76
C ASP A 71 6.08 -18.56 8.97
N GLY A 72 4.95 -19.24 8.75
CA GLY A 72 4.18 -19.95 9.77
C GLY A 72 3.22 -19.09 10.61
N LYS A 73 2.93 -17.85 10.20
CA LYS A 73 2.00 -16.93 10.89
C LYS A 73 0.56 -17.11 10.41
N PRO A 74 -0.45 -16.94 11.28
CA PRO A 74 -1.85 -17.04 10.90
C PRO A 74 -2.17 -15.99 9.84
N ALA A 75 -2.76 -16.43 8.72
CA ALA A 75 -3.18 -15.50 7.68
C ALA A 75 -4.40 -14.68 8.12
N ALA A 76 -4.57 -13.56 7.42
CA ALA A 76 -5.64 -12.60 7.62
C ALA A 76 -7.05 -13.19 7.46
N SER A 77 -8.06 -12.52 8.01
CA SER A 77 -9.46 -12.90 7.86
C SER A 77 -9.88 -12.99 6.39
N SER A 78 -10.73 -13.95 6.05
CA SER A 78 -11.33 -14.09 4.71
C SER A 78 -12.12 -12.84 4.31
N GLY A 79 -12.05 -12.44 3.04
CA GLY A 79 -12.83 -11.31 2.49
C GLY A 79 -12.00 -10.09 2.09
N ALA A 80 -12.70 -8.99 1.78
CA ALA A 80 -12.13 -7.77 1.19
C ALA A 80 -11.00 -7.13 2.03
N ASP A 81 -10.95 -7.42 3.34
CA ASP A 81 -9.97 -6.87 4.26
C ASP A 81 -8.73 -7.78 4.46
N ALA A 82 -8.67 -8.93 3.78
CA ALA A 82 -7.58 -9.89 3.95
C ALA A 82 -6.19 -9.29 3.60
N ALA A 83 -6.13 -8.45 2.57
CA ALA A 83 -4.88 -7.85 2.12
C ALA A 83 -4.39 -6.82 3.13
N ASP A 84 -5.31 -5.96 3.58
CA ASP A 84 -5.10 -4.94 4.58
C ASP A 84 -4.56 -5.53 5.88
N ASP A 85 -5.20 -6.58 6.37
CA ASP A 85 -4.82 -7.26 7.61
C ASP A 85 -3.49 -7.98 7.48
N TYR A 86 -3.21 -8.62 6.34
CA TYR A 86 -1.90 -9.20 6.09
C TYR A 86 -0.80 -8.14 6.14
N ILE A 87 -0.98 -7.02 5.43
CA ILE A 87 0.02 -5.93 5.42
C ILE A 87 0.23 -5.41 6.84
N MET A 88 -0.84 -5.16 7.60
CA MET A 88 -0.74 -4.62 8.96
C MET A 88 -0.12 -5.60 9.96
N ALA A 89 -0.31 -6.91 9.79
CA ALA A 89 0.26 -7.93 10.66
C ALA A 89 1.76 -8.20 10.41
N HIS A 90 2.25 -7.92 9.20
CA HIS A 90 3.63 -8.24 8.79
C HIS A 90 4.52 -7.01 8.64
N SER A 91 3.93 -5.83 8.50
CA SER A 91 4.69 -4.59 8.42
C SER A 91 5.24 -4.14 9.77
N THR A 92 6.34 -3.40 9.72
CA THR A 92 7.02 -2.87 10.91
C THR A 92 7.19 -1.35 10.80
N ALA A 93 7.36 -0.69 11.95
CA ALA A 93 7.62 0.75 11.98
C ALA A 93 8.87 1.07 11.16
N GLY A 94 8.77 2.06 10.27
CA GLY A 94 9.83 2.39 9.30
C GLY A 94 9.56 1.90 7.88
N ASP A 95 8.66 0.94 7.69
CA ASP A 95 8.22 0.49 6.37
C ASP A 95 7.39 1.56 5.64
N ILE A 96 7.19 1.34 4.34
CA ILE A 96 6.38 2.19 3.47
C ILE A 96 5.18 1.39 2.99
N LEU A 97 4.00 2.02 2.99
CA LEU A 97 2.78 1.51 2.39
C LEU A 97 2.38 2.36 1.17
N VAL A 98 2.02 1.70 0.08
CA VAL A 98 1.36 2.30 -1.08
C VAL A 98 -0.07 1.76 -1.17
N THR A 99 -1.06 2.63 -0.99
CA THR A 99 -2.50 2.26 -1.04
C THR A 99 -3.38 3.45 -1.44
N ARG A 100 -4.53 3.16 -2.07
CA ARG A 100 -5.61 4.16 -2.24
C ARG A 100 -6.61 4.17 -1.09
N ASP A 101 -6.56 3.18 -0.20
CA ASP A 101 -7.49 3.06 0.91
C ASP A 101 -7.04 3.95 2.08
N ILE A 102 -7.93 4.88 2.47
CA ILE A 102 -7.66 5.84 3.52
C ILE A 102 -7.70 5.18 4.91
N PRO A 103 -8.71 4.36 5.27
CA PRO A 103 -8.64 3.50 6.45
C PRO A 103 -7.35 2.70 6.59
N LEU A 104 -6.86 2.04 5.53
CA LEU A 104 -5.59 1.30 5.59
C LEU A 104 -4.41 2.24 5.81
N ALA A 105 -4.35 3.37 5.10
CA ALA A 105 -3.31 4.38 5.31
C ALA A 105 -3.30 4.90 6.76
N ALA A 106 -4.46 5.08 7.37
CA ALA A 106 -4.56 5.52 8.77
C ALA A 106 -3.99 4.49 9.74
N ARG A 107 -4.32 3.20 9.55
CA ARG A 107 -3.75 2.08 10.32
C ARG A 107 -2.23 2.04 10.19
N ALA A 108 -1.72 2.18 8.97
CA ALA A 108 -0.29 2.18 8.68
C ALA A 108 0.45 3.32 9.41
N ILE A 109 -0.08 4.55 9.33
CA ILE A 109 0.50 5.70 10.02
C ILE A 109 0.48 5.50 11.54
N ALA A 110 -0.60 4.95 12.11
CA ALA A 110 -0.68 4.64 13.53
C ALA A 110 0.36 3.59 13.97
N ASN A 111 0.73 2.66 13.09
CA ASN A 111 1.77 1.64 13.31
C ASN A 111 3.20 2.11 12.96
N GLY A 112 3.40 3.39 12.63
CA GLY A 112 4.72 3.97 12.37
C GLY A 112 5.26 3.78 10.95
N LEU A 113 4.42 3.35 10.01
CA LEU A 113 4.76 3.31 8.58
C LEU A 113 4.63 4.71 7.96
N GLN A 114 5.24 4.90 6.78
CA GLN A 114 4.86 5.99 5.88
C GLN A 114 3.85 5.47 4.85
N ALA A 115 2.69 6.12 4.71
CA ALA A 115 1.74 5.80 3.64
C ALA A 115 1.79 6.83 2.49
N ILE A 116 1.62 6.36 1.24
CA ILE A 116 1.54 7.16 0.02
C ILE A 116 0.38 6.62 -0.84
N ASN A 117 -0.35 7.49 -1.55
CA ASN A 117 -1.35 7.05 -2.54
C ASN A 117 -0.81 7.02 -3.98
N ASP A 118 -1.62 6.50 -4.90
CA ASP A 118 -1.31 6.40 -6.34
C ASP A 118 -1.10 7.75 -7.05
N ARG A 119 -1.49 8.86 -6.42
CA ARG A 119 -1.38 10.23 -6.95
C ARG A 119 -0.24 11.03 -6.35
N GLY A 120 0.55 10.43 -5.46
CA GLY A 120 1.71 11.06 -4.82
C GLY A 120 1.39 11.86 -3.56
N ASP A 121 0.19 11.74 -2.99
CA ASP A 121 -0.09 12.27 -1.66
C ASP A 121 0.64 11.41 -0.62
N ILE A 122 1.45 12.05 0.20
CA ILE A 122 2.15 11.43 1.34
C ILE A 122 1.30 11.70 2.58
N TRP A 123 0.78 10.63 3.18
CA TRP A 123 -0.10 10.74 4.34
C TRP A 123 0.68 11.12 5.60
N SER A 124 0.08 11.99 6.40
CA SER A 124 0.48 12.28 7.77
C SER A 124 -0.70 11.97 8.69
N ALA A 125 -0.45 11.90 10.01
CA ALA A 125 -1.52 11.68 10.98
C ALA A 125 -2.64 12.72 10.89
N ASP A 126 -2.30 13.97 10.54
CA ASP A 126 -3.25 15.05 10.36
C ASP A 126 -4.02 14.91 9.03
N SER A 127 -3.30 14.74 7.91
CA SER A 127 -3.94 14.69 6.59
C SER A 127 -4.84 13.46 6.44
N VAL A 128 -4.45 12.31 7.03
CA VAL A 128 -5.27 11.10 7.00
C VAL A 128 -6.52 11.25 7.86
N ARG A 129 -6.43 11.86 9.04
CA ARG A 129 -7.58 12.13 9.92
C ARG A 129 -8.57 13.06 9.25
N GLN A 130 -8.07 14.14 8.65
CA GLN A 130 -8.90 15.09 7.91
C GLN A 130 -9.62 14.39 6.75
N ARG A 131 -8.90 13.52 6.01
CA ARG A 131 -9.48 12.78 4.88
C ARG A 131 -10.52 11.75 5.30
N LEU A 132 -10.30 11.03 6.41
CA LEU A 132 -11.29 10.12 7.00
C LEU A 132 -12.57 10.87 7.37
N SER A 133 -12.45 11.98 8.12
CA SER A 133 -13.61 12.77 8.53
C SER A 133 -14.42 13.27 7.34
N MET A 134 -13.75 13.72 6.27
CA MET A 134 -14.43 14.10 5.02
C MET A 134 -15.11 12.92 4.35
N ARG A 135 -14.47 11.74 4.30
CA ARG A 135 -15.04 10.52 3.72
C ARG A 135 -16.32 10.12 4.45
N ASP A 136 -16.30 10.12 5.78
CA ASP A 136 -17.42 9.70 6.62
C ASP A 136 -18.60 10.66 6.47
N ARG A 137 -18.35 11.97 6.56
CA ARG A 137 -19.38 13.00 6.34
C ARG A 137 -20.00 12.90 4.94
N MET A 138 -19.20 12.66 3.90
CA MET A 138 -19.71 12.49 2.54
C MET A 138 -20.45 11.15 2.36
N ALA A 139 -20.13 10.12 3.14
CA ALA A 139 -20.88 8.87 3.16
C ALA A 139 -22.25 9.07 3.79
N GLU A 140 -22.34 9.79 4.91
CA GLU A 140 -23.61 10.18 5.55
C GLU A 140 -24.50 10.98 4.60
N LEU A 141 -23.94 11.99 3.93
CA LEU A 141 -24.69 12.79 2.96
C LEU A 141 -25.19 11.97 1.77
N ARG A 142 -24.40 11.00 1.29
CA ARG A 142 -24.85 10.06 0.24
C ARG A 142 -25.97 9.15 0.73
N ALA A 143 -25.88 8.63 1.95
CA ALA A 143 -26.93 7.81 2.56
C ALA A 143 -28.24 8.60 2.73
N ALA A 144 -28.14 9.91 2.97
CA ALA A 144 -29.28 10.82 3.02
C ALA A 144 -29.78 11.29 1.64
N GLY A 145 -29.15 10.87 0.53
CA GLY A 145 -29.49 11.33 -0.83
C GLY A 145 -29.10 12.78 -1.15
N LEU A 146 -28.28 13.41 -0.30
CA LEU A 146 -27.89 14.83 -0.37
C LEU A 146 -26.56 15.07 -1.08
N ALA A 147 -25.82 14.01 -1.44
CA ALA A 147 -24.55 14.12 -2.14
C ALA A 147 -24.47 13.16 -3.34
N ALA A 148 -23.81 13.63 -4.40
CA ALA A 148 -23.53 12.82 -5.58
C ALA A 148 -22.45 11.76 -5.29
N MET A 149 -22.37 10.75 -6.16
CA MET A 149 -21.30 9.77 -6.13
C MET A 149 -19.94 10.43 -6.36
N PRO A 150 -18.85 9.93 -5.74
CA PRO A 150 -17.52 10.49 -5.92
C PRO A 150 -17.08 10.44 -7.39
N GLN A 151 -16.79 11.59 -7.99
CA GLN A 151 -16.09 11.64 -9.26
C GLN A 151 -14.58 11.55 -9.00
N HIS A 152 -13.97 10.48 -9.50
CA HIS A 152 -12.52 10.35 -9.51
C HIS A 152 -12.02 11.02 -10.79
N GLY A 153 -11.13 12.02 -10.64
CA GLY A 153 -10.44 12.60 -11.79
C GLY A 153 -9.67 11.52 -12.56
N ALA A 154 -9.43 11.75 -13.85
CA ALA A 154 -8.65 10.82 -14.67
C ALA A 154 -7.30 10.52 -14.01
N PHE A 155 -6.84 9.28 -14.13
CA PHE A 155 -5.50 8.88 -13.74
C PHE A 155 -4.63 8.87 -15.00
N GLY A 156 -3.50 9.58 -14.98
CA GLY A 156 -2.61 9.64 -16.15
C GLY A 156 -1.16 9.90 -15.80
N ARG A 157 -0.43 10.44 -16.79
CA ARG A 157 1.02 10.67 -16.70
C ARG A 157 1.38 11.67 -15.59
N LYS A 158 0.52 12.65 -15.33
CA LYS A 158 0.71 13.63 -14.26
C LYS A 158 0.72 12.95 -12.89
N GLU A 159 -0.29 12.14 -12.59
CA GLU A 159 -0.41 11.40 -11.34
C GLU A 159 0.75 10.41 -11.18
N LEU A 160 1.11 9.70 -12.25
CA LEU A 160 2.24 8.77 -12.23
C LEU A 160 3.58 9.48 -11.91
N THR A 161 3.78 10.69 -12.43
CA THR A 161 4.96 11.51 -12.14
C THR A 161 4.95 12.02 -10.70
N ALA A 162 3.80 12.46 -10.22
CA ALA A 162 3.63 12.88 -8.84
C ALA A 162 3.90 11.73 -7.85
N PHE A 163 3.39 10.53 -8.14
CA PHE A 163 3.69 9.32 -7.39
C PHE A 163 5.19 8.99 -7.38
N ALA A 164 5.85 8.99 -8.53
CA ALA A 164 7.29 8.71 -8.62
C ALA A 164 8.09 9.66 -7.72
N ASN A 165 7.80 10.97 -7.80
CA ASN A 165 8.45 12.00 -7.00
C ASN A 165 8.19 11.82 -5.49
N ALA A 166 6.96 11.48 -5.12
CA ALA A 166 6.59 11.23 -3.73
C ALA A 166 7.32 10.00 -3.16
N LEU A 167 7.37 8.91 -3.93
CA LEU A 167 8.09 7.71 -3.56
C LEU A 167 9.59 7.99 -3.38
N ASP A 168 10.21 8.69 -4.33
CA ASP A 168 11.62 9.10 -4.22
C ASP A 168 11.89 9.95 -2.98
N LYS A 169 11.01 10.90 -2.68
CA LYS A 169 11.11 11.74 -1.47
C LYS A 169 11.05 10.91 -0.19
N VAL A 170 10.10 9.98 -0.08
CA VAL A 170 9.95 9.13 1.11
C VAL A 170 11.16 8.20 1.26
N LEU A 171 11.60 7.55 0.17
CA LEU A 171 12.79 6.69 0.19
C LEU A 171 14.03 7.47 0.65
N ALA A 172 14.23 8.69 0.15
CA ALA A 172 15.34 9.53 0.56
C ALA A 172 15.27 9.96 2.04
N GLN A 173 14.06 10.20 2.56
CA GLN A 173 13.86 10.49 3.99
C GLN A 173 14.18 9.26 4.86
N ARG A 174 13.77 8.06 4.44
CA ARG A 174 14.06 6.80 5.14
C ARG A 174 15.55 6.48 5.13
N ALA A 175 16.23 6.71 4.01
CA ALA A 175 17.68 6.57 3.90
C ALA A 175 18.45 7.45 4.89
N LYS A 176 17.93 8.66 5.19
CA LYS A 176 18.51 9.58 6.18
C LYS A 176 18.22 9.14 7.61
N ALA A 177 16.99 8.71 7.90
CA ALA A 177 16.59 8.32 9.26
C ALA A 177 17.25 7.02 9.75
N ALA A 178 17.69 6.17 8.83
CA ALA A 178 18.39 4.93 9.16
C ALA A 178 19.90 5.13 9.44
N GLY A 179 20.46 6.32 9.22
CA GLY A 179 21.86 6.66 9.48
C GLY A 179 22.05 7.51 10.71
#